data_AF-A0A1X2IR25-F1
#
_entry.id   AF-A0A1X2IR25-F1
#
_cell.length_a   1.000
_cell.length_b   1.000
_cell.length_c   1.000
_cell.angle_alpha   90.00
_cell.angle_beta   90.00
_cell.angle_gamma   90.00
#
_symmetry.space_group_name_H-M   'P 1'
#
loop_
_entity.id
_entity.type
_entity.pdbx_description
1 polymer ?
#
loop_
_entity_poly.entity_id
_entity_poly.type
_entity_poly.pdbx_seq_one_letter_code
_entity_poly.pdbx_strand_id
1 'polypeptide(L)' 'MGGLRPDPAIERWAHLRENTHLYFKWNKRNTRRTLFWGVAIPVGLTILAYATDRKWNFAAAQTNEDITGKKA' A
#
# COMPACT_ATOMS: atom_id res chain seq x y z
N MET A 1 -22.87 38.12 -12.84
CA MET A 1 -22.47 37.04 -11.91
C MET A 1 -22.94 35.71 -12.47
N GLY A 2 -22.13 35.08 -13.34
CA GLY A 2 -22.45 33.75 -13.86
C GLY A 2 -22.11 32.70 -12.82
N GLY A 3 -23.11 32.18 -12.11
CA GLY A 3 -22.93 31.10 -11.15
C GLY A 3 -22.61 29.78 -11.84
N LEU A 4 -21.84 28.94 -11.15
CA LEU A 4 -21.56 27.56 -11.55
C LEU A 4 -22.90 26.83 -11.72
N ARG A 5 -23.17 26.29 -12.91
CA ARG A 5 -24.37 25.48 -13.16
C ARG A 5 -24.09 24.07 -12.65
N PRO A 6 -24.78 23.59 -11.59
CA PRO A 6 -24.59 22.24 -11.12
C PRO A 6 -25.06 21.24 -12.17
N ASP A 7 -24.18 20.32 -12.56
CA ASP A 7 -24.56 19.16 -13.37
C ASP A 7 -24.99 18.03 -12.42
N PRO A 8 -26.25 17.59 -12.47
CA PRO A 8 -26.75 16.55 -11.57
C PRO A 8 -26.03 15.20 -11.77
N ALA A 9 -25.40 14.96 -12.93
CA ALA A 9 -24.60 13.75 -13.14
C ALA A 9 -23.30 13.78 -12.33
N ILE A 10 -22.63 14.94 -12.29
CA ILE A 10 -21.39 15.14 -11.54
C ILE A 10 -21.66 15.02 -10.03
N GLU A 11 -22.76 15.63 -9.56
CA GLU A 11 -23.15 15.56 -8.15
C GLU A 11 -23.43 14.13 -7.69
N ARG A 12 -24.15 13.34 -8.52
CA ARG A 12 -24.41 11.92 -8.21
C ARG A 12 -23.13 11.08 -8.19
N TRP A 13 -22.21 11.32 -9.11
CA TRP A 13 -20.93 10.61 -9.13
C TRP A 13 -20.07 10.95 -7.90
N ALA A 14 -20.00 12.25 -7.55
CA ALA A 14 -19.31 12.70 -6.35
C ALA A 14 -19.91 12.06 -5.09
N HIS A 15 -21.24 12.10 -4.97
CA HIS A 15 -21.96 11.48 -3.86
C HIS A 15 -21.70 9.97 -3.77
N LEU A 16 -21.70 9.23 -4.89
CA LEU A 16 -21.42 7.80 -4.87
C LEU A 16 -19.98 7.50 -4.43
N ARG A 17 -19.01 8.28 -4.91
CA ARG A 17 -17.59 8.10 -4.55
C ARG A 17 -17.36 8.38 -3.07
N GLU A 18 -17.88 9.49 -2.55
CA GLU A 18 -17.73 9.89 -1.15
C GLU A 18 -18.44 8.91 -0.20
N ASN A 19 -19.62 8.42 -0.60
CA ASN A 19 -20.42 7.49 0.19
C ASN A 19 -20.19 6.01 -0.15
N THR A 20 -19.08 5.67 -0.82
CA THR A 20 -18.78 4.28 -1.22
C THR A 20 -18.83 3.31 -0.04
N HIS A 21 -18.44 3.77 1.15
CA HIS A 21 -18.42 2.96 2.37
C HIS A 21 -19.82 2.49 2.81
N LEU A 22 -20.88 3.26 2.53
CA LEU A 22 -22.26 2.87 2.84
C LEU A 22 -22.73 1.69 1.98
N TYR A 23 -22.19 1.55 0.77
CA TYR A 23 -22.58 0.53 -0.19
C TYR A 23 -21.61 -0.67 -0.21
N PHE A 24 -20.57 -0.65 0.63
CA PHE A 24 -19.59 -1.71 0.68
C PHE A 24 -20.19 -3.00 1.24
N LYS A 25 -19.85 -4.14 0.62
CA LYS A 25 -20.24 -5.47 1.09
C LYS A 25 -19.06 -6.43 1.09
N TRP A 26 -18.97 -7.23 2.15
CA TRP A 26 -18.07 -8.37 2.24
C TRP A 26 -18.56 -9.50 1.36
N ASN A 27 -17.98 -9.61 0.18
CA ASN A 27 -18.15 -10.76 -0.72
C ASN A 27 -16.81 -11.46 -0.92
N LYS A 28 -16.81 -12.65 -1.53
CA LYS A 28 -15.59 -13.46 -1.72
C LYS A 28 -14.49 -12.69 -2.46
N ARG A 29 -14.84 -11.81 -3.41
CA ARG A 29 -13.87 -11.02 -4.19
C ARG A 29 -13.25 -9.90 -3.35
N ASN A 30 -14.07 -9.10 -2.68
CA ASN A 30 -13.63 -7.96 -1.87
C ASN A 30 -12.82 -8.44 -0.67
N THR A 31 -13.30 -9.47 0.03
CA THR A 31 -12.60 -10.06 1.19
C THR A 31 -11.19 -10.51 0.82
N ARG A 32 -11.03 -11.24 -0.30
CA ARG A 32 -9.71 -11.67 -0.78
C ARG A 32 -8.79 -10.49 -1.08
N ARG A 33 -9.31 -9.44 -1.73
CA ARG A 33 -8.52 -8.25 -2.07
C ARG A 33 -8.10 -7.48 -0.82
N THR A 34 -9.03 -7.26 0.12
CA THR A 34 -8.74 -6.56 1.36
C THR A 34 -7.72 -7.31 2.20
N LEU A 35 -7.83 -8.63 2.34
CA LEU A 35 -6.84 -9.43 3.08
C LEU A 35 -5.47 -9.44 2.38
N PHE A 36 -5.43 -9.58 1.05
CA PHE A 36 -4.16 -9.61 0.33
C PHE A 36 -3.43 -8.26 0.42
N TRP A 37 -4.10 -7.17 0.06
CA TRP A 37 -3.47 -5.84 0.02
C TRP A 37 -3.35 -5.19 1.39
N GLY A 38 -4.32 -5.41 2.28
CA GLY A 38 -4.35 -4.80 3.61
C GLY A 38 -3.53 -5.57 4.65
N VAL A 39 -3.28 -6.86 4.46
CA VAL A 39 -2.57 -7.70 5.43
C VAL A 39 -1.36 -8.39 4.82
N ALA A 40 -1.56 -9.21 3.79
CA ALA A 40 -0.47 -10.05 3.28
C ALA A 40 0.71 -9.25 2.74
N ILE A 41 0.45 -8.18 1.98
CA ILE A 41 1.49 -7.30 1.43
C ILE A 41 2.25 -6.56 2.54
N PRO A 42 1.61 -5.80 3.46
CA PRO A 42 2.33 -5.13 4.54
C PRO A 42 3.13 -6.10 5.41
N VAL A 43 2.53 -7.20 5.86
CA VAL A 43 3.21 -8.19 6.71
C VAL A 43 4.39 -8.83 5.97
N GLY A 44 4.21 -9.21 4.71
CA GLY A 44 5.28 -9.79 3.90
C GLY A 44 6.44 -8.81 3.70
N LEU A 45 6.15 -7.54 3.41
CA LEU A 45 7.17 -6.49 3.28
C LEU A 45 7.87 -6.22 4.61
N THR A 46 7.15 -6.20 5.72
CA THR A 46 7.74 -6.02 7.06
C THR A 46 8.69 -7.18 7.40
N ILE A 47 8.30 -8.43 7.16
CA ILE A 47 9.17 -9.59 7.37
C ILE A 47 10.43 -9.49 6.51
N LEU A 48 10.28 -9.16 5.22
CA LEU A 48 11.42 -8.99 4.31
C LEU A 48 12.33 -7.86 4.79
N ALA A 49 11.76 -6.71 5.17
CA ALA A 49 12.51 -5.57 5.68
C ALA A 49 13.36 -5.97 6.88
N TYR A 50 12.76 -6.60 7.91
CA TYR A 50 13.51 -7.08 9.09
C TYR A 50 14.54 -8.16 8.75
N ALA A 51 14.27 -9.04 7.79
CA ALA A 51 15.24 -10.06 7.37
C ALA A 51 16.44 -9.48 6.60
N THR A 52 16.24 -8.33 5.94
CA THR A 52 17.29 -7.63 5.19
C THR A 52 17.91 -6.46 5.96
N ASP A 53 17.33 -6.07 7.08
CA ASP A 53 17.77 -4.92 7.86
C ASP A 53 19.22 -5.14 8.32
N ARG A 54 20.09 -4.16 8.02
CA ARG A 54 21.52 -4.16 8.34
C ARG A 54 22.31 -5.38 7.87
N LYS A 55 21.72 -6.22 7.02
CA LYS A 55 22.40 -7.39 6.46
C LYS A 55 23.51 -6.98 5.50
N TRP A 56 23.28 -5.88 4.77
CA TRP A 56 24.18 -5.37 3.74
C TRP A 56 24.69 -3.99 4.13
N ASN A 57 26.01 -3.81 4.09
CA ASN A 57 26.66 -2.53 4.25
C ASN A 57 27.55 -2.25 3.04
N PHE A 58 27.14 -1.31 2.20
CA PHE A 58 27.89 -0.96 0.98
C PHE A 58 28.92 0.15 1.22
N ALA A 59 29.05 0.66 2.45
CA ALA A 59 30.02 1.71 2.75
C ALA A 59 31.45 1.20 2.58
N ALA A 60 32.15 1.74 1.57
CA ALA A 60 33.54 1.40 1.22
C ALA A 60 33.81 -0.10 0.95
N ALA A 61 32.77 -0.89 0.67
CA ALA A 61 32.91 -2.30 0.37
C ALA A 61 33.52 -2.49 -1.04
N GLN A 62 34.62 -3.24 -1.14
CA GLN A 62 35.29 -3.54 -2.41
C GLN A 62 35.07 -4.99 -2.86
N THR A 63 34.80 -5.89 -1.91
CA THR A 63 34.54 -7.30 -2.17
C THR A 63 33.21 -7.73 -1.53
N ASN A 64 32.65 -8.87 -1.97
CA ASN A 64 31.41 -9.41 -1.41
C ASN A 64 31.50 -9.71 0.10
N GLU A 65 32.70 -9.98 0.58
CA GLU A 65 33.00 -10.23 2.00
C GLU A 65 32.84 -8.97 2.85
N ASP A 66 33.11 -7.79 2.28
CA ASP A 66 32.96 -6.49 2.95
C ASP A 66 31.49 -6.04 3.00
N ILE A 67 30.68 -6.46 2.02
CA ILE A 67 29.27 -6.05 1.89
C ILE A 67 28.39 -6.75 2.94
N THR A 68 28.73 -7.97 3.32
CA THR A 68 27.92 -8.76 4.25
C THR A 68 28.35 -8.43 5.67
N GLY A 69 27.45 -7.87 6.49
CA GLY A 69 27.79 -7.43 7.84
C GLY A 69 28.45 -8.54 8.66
N LYS A 70 29.71 -8.34 9.09
CA LYS A 70 30.41 -9.26 9.99
C LYS A 70 29.62 -9.36 11.29
N LYS A 71 29.12 -10.56 11.61
CA LYS A 71 28.65 -10.86 12.97
C LYS A 71 29.86 -10.67 13.90
N ALA A 72 29.76 -9.69 14.80
CA ALA A 72 30.68 -9.55 15.92
C ALA A 72 30.59 -10.76 16.84
#